data_AF-A0A9D1JKK7-F1
#
_entry.id   AF-A0A9D1JKK7-F1
#
_cell.length_a   1.000
_cell.length_b   1.000
_cell.length_c   1.000
_cell.angle_alpha   90.00
_cell.angle_beta   90.00
_cell.angle_gamma   90.00
#
_symmetry.space_group_name_H-M   'P 1'
#
loop_
_entity.id
_entity.type
_entity.pdbx_description
1 polymer ?
#
loop_
_entity_poly.entity_id
_entity_poly.type
_entity_poly.pdbx_seq_one_letter_code
_entity_poly.pdbx_strand_id
1 'polypeptide(L)'
;MEELYDVRYLKNLAKLYPTVASACTEIINLQSILNLPKGTEHFMTDIHGEYEQFFHVLKNGSGSVRRKIEDVFGNTLSSRDKKSLATLIYYPELKVDLMEKTEENLEDWYRITLHRLISICKRAASKYTRSKVRKALPGDFAYVIDGGFSKAYQKVTGIAGYTLVYNSYGLLLVAHEPFVSVEEALVKETDIHSESRVVERTVRRQRVADTDIGKELQENIRELECLVDA
;
A
#
# COMPACT_ATOMS: atom_id res chain seq x y z
N MET A 1 -3.93 -16.98 -35.54
CA MET A 1 -2.72 -16.51 -36.23
C MET A 1 -1.70 -16.26 -35.15
N GLU A 2 -0.54 -16.91 -35.24
CA GLU A 2 0.62 -16.50 -34.45
C GLU A 2 1.18 -15.23 -35.10
N GLU A 3 1.35 -14.16 -34.32
CA GLU A 3 2.08 -12.98 -34.79
C GLU A 3 3.56 -13.27 -34.64
N LEU A 4 4.20 -13.65 -35.76
CA LEU A 4 5.60 -14.03 -35.78
C LEU A 4 6.49 -12.80 -35.56
N TYR A 5 6.92 -12.57 -34.32
CA TYR A 5 7.76 -11.42 -33.95
C TYR A 5 9.04 -11.33 -34.81
N ASP A 6 9.50 -10.11 -35.11
CA ASP A 6 10.71 -9.90 -35.91
C ASP A 6 11.92 -10.60 -35.29
N VAL A 7 12.66 -11.37 -36.08
CA VAL A 7 13.93 -12.00 -35.72
C VAL A 7 14.94 -10.98 -35.16
N ARG A 8 14.87 -9.71 -35.56
CA ARG A 8 15.66 -8.61 -34.97
C ARG A 8 15.23 -8.26 -33.54
N TYR A 9 13.94 -8.35 -33.25
CA TYR A 9 13.38 -8.12 -31.92
C TYR A 9 13.78 -9.26 -30.97
N LEU A 10 13.54 -10.51 -31.37
CA LEU A 10 13.96 -11.69 -30.60
C LEU A 10 15.48 -11.71 -30.35
N LYS A 11 16.31 -11.32 -31.33
CA LYS A 11 17.78 -11.15 -31.16
C LYS A 11 18.19 -10.01 -30.21
N ASN A 12 17.31 -9.08 -29.87
CA ASN A 12 17.54 -8.10 -28.81
C ASN A 12 17.04 -8.62 -27.46
N LEU A 13 15.88 -9.28 -27.42
CA LEU A 13 15.34 -9.90 -26.20
C LEU A 13 16.28 -11.00 -25.67
N ALA A 14 16.91 -11.78 -26.56
CA ALA A 14 17.98 -12.74 -26.24
C ALA A 14 19.22 -12.14 -25.56
N LYS A 15 19.45 -10.82 -25.65
CA LYS A 15 20.55 -10.14 -24.92
C LYS A 15 20.21 -9.89 -23.46
N LEU A 16 18.91 -9.78 -23.15
CA LEU A 16 18.39 -9.64 -21.79
C LEU A 16 18.19 -11.01 -21.13
N TYR A 17 17.78 -12.00 -21.92
CA TYR A 17 17.51 -13.39 -21.49
C TYR A 17 18.36 -14.38 -22.30
N PRO A 18 19.69 -14.45 -22.08
CA PRO A 18 20.62 -15.23 -22.92
C PRO A 18 20.55 -16.75 -22.75
N THR A 19 19.58 -17.26 -21.98
CA THR A 19 19.31 -18.69 -21.81
C THR A 19 17.81 -18.93 -21.68
N VAL A 20 17.33 -20.08 -22.17
CA VAL A 20 15.96 -20.57 -21.94
C VAL A 20 15.60 -20.51 -20.45
N ALA A 21 16.52 -20.93 -19.56
CA ALA A 21 16.31 -20.87 -18.11
C ALA A 21 16.04 -19.44 -17.60
N SER A 22 16.72 -18.42 -18.12
CA SER A 22 16.47 -17.02 -17.76
C SER A 22 15.15 -16.48 -18.32
N ALA A 23 14.78 -16.85 -19.55
CA ALA A 23 13.47 -16.48 -20.12
C ALA A 23 12.32 -17.12 -19.34
N CYS A 24 12.37 -18.44 -19.10
CA CYS A 24 11.39 -19.16 -18.28
C CYS A 24 11.29 -18.62 -16.85
N THR A 25 12.40 -18.19 -16.24
CA THR A 25 12.39 -17.56 -14.91
C THR A 25 11.59 -16.26 -14.92
N GLU A 26 11.72 -15.43 -15.96
CA GLU A 26 10.95 -14.19 -16.05
C GLU A 26 9.49 -14.44 -16.45
N ILE A 27 9.19 -15.42 -17.32
CA ILE A 27 7.81 -15.86 -17.58
C ILE A 27 7.10 -16.23 -16.26
N ILE A 28 7.75 -17.03 -15.40
CA ILE A 28 7.21 -17.39 -14.08
C ILE A 28 7.03 -16.17 -13.17
N ASN A 29 7.98 -15.22 -13.19
CA ASN A 29 7.88 -13.96 -12.44
C ASN A 29 6.67 -13.12 -12.91
N LEU A 30 6.53 -12.90 -14.23
CA LEU A 30 5.42 -12.17 -14.85
C LEU A 30 4.06 -12.84 -14.57
N GLN A 31 3.97 -14.17 -14.75
CA GLN A 31 2.79 -14.97 -14.38
C GLN A 31 2.45 -14.86 -12.89
N SER A 32 3.44 -14.77 -12.00
CA SER A 32 3.21 -14.52 -10.57
C SER A 32 2.63 -13.12 -10.33
N ILE A 33 3.13 -12.10 -11.03
CA ILE A 33 2.68 -10.70 -10.93
C ILE A 33 1.24 -10.56 -11.45
N LEU A 34 0.90 -11.19 -12.58
CA LEU A 34 -0.46 -11.23 -13.13
C LEU A 34 -1.49 -11.77 -12.12
N ASN A 35 -1.08 -12.70 -11.26
CA ASN A 35 -1.91 -13.29 -10.21
C ASN A 35 -2.01 -12.44 -8.93
N LEU A 36 -1.17 -11.42 -8.76
CA LEU A 36 -1.28 -10.49 -7.64
C LEU A 36 -2.57 -9.65 -7.74
N PRO A 37 -3.12 -9.15 -6.62
CA PRO A 37 -4.27 -8.27 -6.64
C PRO A 37 -3.98 -6.95 -7.36
N LYS A 38 -5.00 -6.38 -8.03
CA LYS A 38 -4.95 -5.02 -8.57
C LYS A 38 -4.48 -4.02 -7.50
N GLY A 39 -3.62 -3.08 -7.90
CA GLY A 39 -3.23 -1.94 -7.08
C GLY A 39 -4.40 -1.06 -6.66
N THR A 40 -4.15 -0.17 -5.70
CA THR A 40 -5.07 0.91 -5.38
C THR A 40 -4.71 2.12 -6.25
N GLU A 41 -5.61 2.55 -7.13
CA GLU A 41 -5.62 3.94 -7.60
C GLU A 41 -6.50 4.78 -6.66
N HIS A 42 -6.14 6.06 -6.56
CA HIS A 42 -6.76 7.03 -5.68
C HIS A 42 -6.91 8.33 -6.45
N PHE A 43 -8.16 8.77 -6.64
CA PHE A 43 -8.49 10.02 -7.29
C PHE A 43 -9.07 10.96 -6.22
N MET A 44 -8.62 12.22 -6.22
CA MET A 44 -9.06 13.25 -5.28
C MET A 44 -9.42 14.50 -6.08
N THR A 45 -10.51 15.16 -5.71
CA THR A 45 -10.86 16.49 -6.21
C THR A 45 -10.69 17.53 -5.10
N ASP A 46 -10.77 18.81 -5.46
CA ASP A 46 -11.09 19.90 -4.52
C ASP A 46 -10.09 20.10 -3.35
N ILE A 47 -8.79 19.89 -3.61
CA ILE A 47 -7.67 20.03 -2.65
C ILE A 47 -7.35 21.53 -2.38
N HIS A 48 -8.35 22.32 -2.02
CA HIS A 48 -8.33 23.81 -2.01
C HIS A 48 -7.58 24.41 -0.81
N GLY A 49 -6.29 24.12 -0.67
CA GLY A 49 -5.45 24.52 0.47
C GLY A 49 -5.38 23.47 1.59
N GLU A 50 -6.08 22.35 1.41
CA GLU A 50 -6.41 21.35 2.44
C GLU A 50 -5.27 20.37 2.74
N TYR A 51 -4.11 20.92 3.09
CA TYR A 51 -2.87 20.20 3.27
C TYR A 51 -2.96 19.10 4.35
N GLU A 52 -3.47 19.40 5.55
CA GLU A 52 -3.59 18.39 6.61
C GLU A 52 -4.55 17.25 6.24
N GLN A 53 -5.66 17.54 5.57
CA GLN A 53 -6.61 16.50 5.15
C GLN A 53 -6.00 15.62 4.05
N PHE A 54 -5.39 16.23 3.04
CA PHE A 54 -4.66 15.53 1.98
C PHE A 54 -3.57 14.62 2.57
N PHE A 55 -2.72 15.14 3.47
CA PHE A 55 -1.70 14.34 4.14
C PHE A 55 -2.28 13.27 5.07
N HIS A 56 -3.42 13.51 5.74
CA HIS A 56 -4.09 12.48 6.54
C HIS A 56 -4.61 11.32 5.67
N VAL A 57 -5.24 11.60 4.52
CA VAL A 57 -5.74 10.56 3.61
C VAL A 57 -4.59 9.77 2.97
N LEU A 58 -3.46 10.43 2.66
CA LEU A 58 -2.23 9.74 2.26
C LEU A 58 -1.69 8.83 3.39
N LYS A 59 -1.59 9.35 4.61
CA LYS A 59 -1.11 8.61 5.80
C LYS A 59 -1.99 7.42 6.19
N ASN A 60 -3.32 7.56 6.09
CA ASN A 60 -4.25 6.45 6.33
C ASN A 60 -4.38 5.49 5.13
N GLY A 61 -3.77 5.87 3.99
CA GLY A 61 -3.76 5.13 2.74
C GLY A 61 -5.15 4.95 2.15
N SER A 62 -5.99 5.98 2.19
CA SER A 62 -7.43 5.91 1.87
C SER A 62 -8.14 4.79 2.65
N GLY A 63 -7.94 4.75 3.97
CA GLY A 63 -8.44 3.71 4.87
C GLY A 63 -7.84 2.31 4.67
N SER A 64 -6.87 2.16 3.76
CA SER A 64 -6.21 0.88 3.49
C SER A 64 -5.49 0.36 4.74
N VAL A 65 -4.83 1.22 5.53
CA VAL A 65 -4.14 0.81 6.76
C VAL A 65 -5.12 0.23 7.77
N ARG A 66 -6.22 0.94 8.06
CA ARG A 66 -7.27 0.48 8.98
C ARG A 66 -7.84 -0.87 8.57
N ARG A 67 -8.02 -1.10 7.25
CA ARG A 67 -8.42 -2.41 6.71
C ARG A 67 -7.36 -3.51 6.92
N LYS A 68 -6.05 -3.21 7.01
CA LYS A 68 -5.02 -4.22 7.34
C LYS A 68 -4.91 -4.49 8.83
N ILE A 69 -5.18 -3.50 9.67
CA ILE A 69 -5.34 -3.70 11.12
C ILE A 69 -6.52 -4.65 11.35
N GLU A 70 -7.66 -4.45 10.68
CA GLU A 70 -8.80 -5.36 10.78
C GLU A 70 -8.53 -6.76 10.20
N ASP A 71 -7.87 -6.87 9.02
CA ASP A 71 -7.43 -8.15 8.41
C ASP A 71 -6.58 -9.03 9.37
N VAL A 72 -5.83 -8.44 10.30
CA VAL A 72 -4.85 -9.12 11.17
C VAL A 72 -5.33 -9.24 12.61
N PHE A 73 -5.99 -8.21 13.12
CA PHE A 73 -6.30 -8.05 14.54
C PHE A 73 -7.80 -7.87 14.84
N GLY A 74 -8.68 -8.02 13.85
CA GLY A 74 -10.12 -7.72 13.99
C GLY A 74 -10.77 -8.37 15.22
N ASN A 75 -10.42 -9.64 15.49
CA ASN A 75 -10.94 -10.45 16.60
C ASN A 75 -10.04 -10.50 17.85
N THR A 76 -8.85 -9.88 17.83
CA THR A 76 -7.81 -10.03 18.88
C THR A 76 -7.37 -8.73 19.53
N LEU A 77 -7.73 -7.57 18.97
CA LEU A 77 -7.52 -6.25 19.56
C LEU A 77 -8.84 -5.48 19.70
N SER A 78 -8.97 -4.71 20.77
CA SER A 78 -10.15 -3.87 20.99
C SER A 78 -10.27 -2.78 19.93
N SER A 79 -11.46 -2.19 19.77
CA SER A 79 -11.64 -1.03 18.87
C SER A 79 -10.78 0.18 19.27
N ARG A 80 -10.34 0.27 20.54
CA ARG A 80 -9.39 1.28 21.02
C ARG A 80 -7.97 0.94 20.59
N ASP A 81 -7.49 -0.28 20.85
CA ASP A 81 -6.17 -0.76 20.40
C ASP A 81 -6.00 -0.59 18.88
N LYS A 82 -7.03 -0.97 18.10
CA LYS A 82 -7.02 -0.86 16.63
C LYS A 82 -6.96 0.60 16.16
N LYS A 83 -7.54 1.55 16.90
CA LYS A 83 -7.43 3.00 16.66
C LYS A 83 -6.07 3.56 17.07
N SER A 84 -5.57 3.22 18.26
CA SER A 84 -4.25 3.64 18.75
C SER A 84 -3.12 3.19 17.81
N LEU A 85 -3.18 1.94 17.35
CA LEU A 85 -2.25 1.35 16.37
C LEU A 85 -2.37 1.98 14.97
N ALA A 86 -3.58 2.40 14.56
CA ALA A 86 -3.77 3.16 13.32
C ALA A 86 -3.12 4.55 13.43
N THR A 87 -3.40 5.26 14.52
CA THR A 87 -2.85 6.60 14.82
C THR A 87 -1.32 6.58 14.85
N LEU A 88 -0.71 5.54 15.43
CA LEU A 88 0.74 5.34 15.41
C LEU A 88 1.30 5.20 13.98
N ILE A 89 0.64 4.45 13.10
CA ILE A 89 1.09 4.30 11.70
C ILE A 89 0.94 5.62 10.93
N TYR A 90 -0.02 6.47 11.28
CA TYR A 90 -0.25 7.76 10.62
C TYR A 90 0.70 8.87 11.12
N TYR A 91 0.99 8.88 12.41
CA TYR A 91 1.77 9.92 13.10
C TYR A 91 2.75 9.28 14.11
N PRO A 92 3.78 8.55 13.64
CA PRO A 92 4.65 7.75 14.51
C PRO A 92 5.36 8.59 15.56
N GLU A 93 6.01 9.69 15.16
CA GLU A 93 6.69 10.62 16.08
C GLU A 93 5.72 11.13 17.16
N LEU A 94 4.63 11.77 16.74
CA LEU A 94 3.68 12.41 17.65
C LEU A 94 2.94 11.43 18.58
N LYS A 95 2.77 10.17 18.16
CA LYS A 95 2.19 9.12 19.02
C LYS A 95 3.23 8.57 19.99
N VAL A 96 4.49 8.38 19.59
CA VAL A 96 5.59 8.00 20.50
C VAL A 96 5.81 9.09 21.55
N ASP A 97 5.97 10.35 21.11
CA ASP A 97 6.04 11.54 21.98
C ASP A 97 4.90 11.60 23.01
N LEU A 98 3.71 11.10 22.67
CA LEU A 98 2.58 11.05 23.59
C LEU A 98 2.71 9.87 24.58
N MET A 99 3.05 8.67 24.12
CA MET A 99 3.18 7.50 25.00
C MET A 99 4.32 7.68 26.01
N GLU A 100 5.45 8.30 25.62
CA GLU A 100 6.55 8.68 26.53
C GLU A 100 6.11 9.57 27.71
N LYS A 101 4.93 10.18 27.62
CA LYS A 101 4.35 11.07 28.65
C LYS A 101 3.16 10.45 29.39
N THR A 102 2.64 9.28 28.95
CA THR A 102 1.39 8.70 29.48
C THR A 102 1.46 7.21 29.82
N GLU A 103 2.45 6.47 29.33
CA GLU A 103 2.53 5.01 29.47
C GLU A 103 3.47 4.63 30.63
N GLU A 104 3.00 3.82 31.57
CA GLU A 104 3.78 3.44 32.76
C GLU A 104 4.92 2.46 32.44
N ASN A 105 4.79 1.66 31.37
CA ASN A 105 5.81 0.71 30.92
C ASN A 105 6.05 0.84 29.41
N LEU A 106 6.95 1.76 29.06
CA LEU A 106 7.35 2.01 27.67
C LEU A 106 8.02 0.80 27.01
N GLU A 107 8.79 -0.02 27.75
CA GLU A 107 9.51 -1.16 27.17
C GLU A 107 8.55 -2.23 26.66
N ASP A 108 7.54 -2.59 27.45
CA ASP A 108 6.51 -3.55 27.02
C ASP A 108 5.59 -2.95 25.94
N TRP A 109 5.28 -1.65 26.03
CA TRP A 109 4.57 -0.94 24.96
C TRP A 109 5.32 -1.00 23.63
N TYR A 110 6.63 -0.71 23.62
CA TYR A 110 7.49 -0.82 22.44
C TYR A 110 7.52 -2.26 21.91
N ARG A 111 7.70 -3.25 22.79
CA ARG A 111 7.72 -4.68 22.44
C ARG A 111 6.42 -5.14 21.78
N ILE A 112 5.28 -4.88 22.40
CA ILE A 112 3.93 -5.20 21.89
C ILE A 112 3.69 -4.48 20.56
N THR A 113 4.05 -3.20 20.48
CA THR A 113 3.88 -2.37 19.30
C THR A 113 4.72 -2.85 18.12
N LEU A 114 5.99 -3.21 18.32
CA LEU A 114 6.84 -3.79 17.28
C LEU A 114 6.27 -5.10 16.74
N HIS A 115 5.79 -6.00 17.61
CA HIS A 115 5.10 -7.23 17.18
C HIS A 115 3.82 -6.93 16.38
N ARG A 116 3.02 -5.94 16.79
CA ARG A 116 1.82 -5.48 16.07
C ARG A 116 2.18 -4.93 14.68
N LEU A 117 3.17 -4.05 14.58
CA LEU A 117 3.65 -3.46 13.33
C LEU A 117 4.24 -4.50 12.38
N ILE A 118 5.12 -5.39 12.86
CA ILE A 118 5.70 -6.48 12.04
C ILE A 118 4.61 -7.37 11.42
N SER A 119 3.53 -7.64 12.16
CA SER A 119 2.41 -8.46 11.68
C SER A 119 1.61 -7.76 10.57
N ILE A 120 1.37 -6.45 10.70
CA ILE A 120 0.74 -5.63 9.65
C ILE A 120 1.66 -5.51 8.43
N CYS A 121 2.97 -5.29 8.62
CA CYS A 121 3.94 -5.22 7.53
C CYS A 121 4.01 -6.55 6.75
N LYS A 122 4.02 -7.70 7.42
CA LYS A 122 3.91 -9.03 6.76
C LYS A 122 2.62 -9.15 5.94
N ARG A 123 1.47 -8.73 6.50
CA ARG A 123 0.18 -8.74 5.77
C ARG A 123 0.16 -7.78 4.59
N ALA A 124 0.74 -6.58 4.70
CA ALA A 124 0.82 -5.61 3.62
C ALA A 124 1.76 -6.09 2.49
N ALA A 125 2.96 -6.57 2.85
CA ALA A 125 3.96 -7.09 1.93
C ALA A 125 3.49 -8.33 1.16
N SER A 126 2.57 -9.14 1.71
CA SER A 126 2.03 -10.36 1.07
C SER A 126 1.39 -10.16 -0.32
N LYS A 127 1.14 -8.91 -0.74
CA LYS A 127 0.58 -8.55 -2.06
C LYS A 127 1.63 -8.15 -3.10
N TYR A 128 2.92 -8.24 -2.76
CA TYR A 128 4.03 -7.79 -3.59
C TYR A 128 5.17 -8.82 -3.60
N THR A 129 5.89 -8.94 -4.72
CA THR A 129 7.07 -9.82 -4.80
C THR A 129 8.20 -9.28 -3.92
N ARG A 130 9.10 -10.16 -3.43
CA ARG A 130 10.28 -9.77 -2.63
C ARG A 130 11.13 -8.69 -3.34
N SER A 131 11.22 -8.75 -4.66
CA SER A 131 11.88 -7.74 -5.50
C SER A 131 11.18 -6.39 -5.43
N LYS A 132 9.84 -6.35 -5.57
CA LYS A 132 9.06 -5.11 -5.50
C LYS A 132 9.06 -4.48 -4.10
N VAL A 133 9.04 -5.29 -3.03
CA VAL A 133 9.22 -4.80 -1.65
C VAL A 133 10.63 -4.21 -1.46
N ARG A 134 11.68 -4.93 -1.86
CA ARG A 134 13.07 -4.44 -1.71
C ARG A 134 13.35 -3.17 -2.52
N LYS A 135 12.71 -2.98 -3.67
CA LYS A 135 12.80 -1.75 -4.48
C LYS A 135 11.98 -0.56 -3.92
N ALA A 136 11.04 -0.81 -3.01
CA ALA A 136 10.16 0.20 -2.42
C ALA A 136 10.60 0.66 -1.02
N LEU A 137 11.47 -0.10 -0.35
CA LEU A 137 12.20 0.39 0.81
C LEU A 137 13.27 1.39 0.33
N PRO A 138 13.47 2.55 1.00
CA PRO A 138 14.59 3.43 0.66
C PRO A 138 15.93 2.72 0.92
N GLY A 139 16.97 3.10 0.19
CA GLY A 139 18.25 2.38 0.15
C GLY A 139 18.86 2.13 1.53
N ASP A 140 18.78 3.13 2.41
CA ASP A 140 19.34 3.08 3.76
C ASP A 140 18.59 2.06 4.66
N PHE A 141 17.26 1.98 4.52
CA PHE A 141 16.40 1.02 5.24
C PHE A 141 16.56 -0.43 4.74
N ALA A 142 17.32 -0.67 3.68
CA ALA A 142 17.76 -2.03 3.32
C ALA A 142 18.87 -2.56 4.26
N TYR A 143 19.48 -1.68 5.06
CA TYR A 143 20.52 -1.98 6.05
C TYR A 143 20.11 -1.55 7.48
N VAL A 144 19.44 -0.40 7.60
CA VAL A 144 18.99 0.19 8.87
C VAL A 144 17.73 -0.52 9.40
N ILE A 145 17.97 -1.61 10.13
CA ILE A 145 17.12 -2.04 11.26
C ILE A 145 17.87 -1.71 12.56
N ASP A 146 18.63 -0.60 12.56
CA ASP A 146 19.50 -0.17 13.66
C ASP A 146 19.73 1.36 13.64
N GLY A 147 18.92 2.10 14.42
CA GLY A 147 19.17 3.50 14.84
C GLY A 147 18.76 4.69 13.94
N GLY A 148 18.00 5.65 14.51
CA GLY A 148 18.28 7.10 14.36
C GLY A 148 17.32 8.03 13.58
N PHE A 149 16.45 8.77 14.31
CA PHE A 149 15.98 10.17 14.13
C PHE A 149 15.75 10.84 12.74
N SER A 150 14.60 11.54 12.55
CA SER A 150 14.51 13.03 12.40
C SER A 150 13.12 13.60 11.97
N LYS A 151 12.76 14.78 12.54
CA LYS A 151 11.44 15.47 12.55
C LYS A 151 10.91 16.09 11.23
N ALA A 152 9.59 16.38 11.14
CA ALA A 152 9.03 17.76 11.33
C ALA A 152 7.61 18.09 10.74
N TYR A 153 6.99 19.16 11.31
CA TYR A 153 5.94 20.09 10.79
C TYR A 153 4.41 19.77 10.81
N GLN A 154 3.64 20.87 10.69
CA GLN A 154 2.20 21.20 10.80
C GLN A 154 1.97 22.45 9.89
N LYS A 155 0.81 23.06 9.55
CA LYS A 155 -0.66 22.99 9.80
C LYS A 155 -1.36 23.89 8.72
N VAL A 156 -2.67 23.96 8.40
CA VAL A 156 -3.91 23.21 8.77
C VAL A 156 -4.53 22.65 7.45
N THR A 157 -5.79 22.76 6.97
CA THR A 157 -7.01 23.59 7.19
C THR A 157 -8.30 22.73 7.17
N GLY A 158 -9.44 23.27 6.73
CA GLY A 158 -10.72 22.54 6.73
C GLY A 158 -11.77 23.02 5.70
N ILE A 159 -11.90 22.29 4.59
CA ILE A 159 -13.16 21.89 3.92
C ILE A 159 -12.94 20.52 3.26
N ALA A 160 -13.77 19.53 3.56
CA ALA A 160 -13.51 18.14 3.17
C ALA A 160 -14.09 17.78 1.79
N GLY A 161 -13.21 17.52 0.81
CA GLY A 161 -13.54 17.05 -0.53
C GLY A 161 -13.79 15.54 -0.65
N TYR A 162 -14.01 15.05 -1.88
CA TYR A 162 -14.33 13.65 -2.15
C TYR A 162 -13.10 12.84 -2.60
N THR A 163 -12.95 11.63 -2.04
CA THR A 163 -11.97 10.63 -2.43
C THR A 163 -12.65 9.47 -3.16
N LEU A 164 -12.14 9.10 -4.34
CA LEU A 164 -12.54 7.91 -5.07
C LEU A 164 -11.40 6.87 -5.04
N VAL A 165 -11.65 5.71 -4.44
CA VAL A 165 -10.65 4.65 -4.24
C VAL A 165 -10.99 3.44 -5.11
N TYR A 166 -10.20 3.21 -6.16
CA TYR A 166 -10.35 2.05 -7.03
C TYR A 166 -9.30 0.99 -6.72
N ASN A 167 -9.71 -0.10 -6.08
CA ASN A 167 -8.81 -1.14 -5.58
C ASN A 167 -9.34 -2.53 -5.94
N SER A 168 -8.57 -3.60 -5.65
CA SER A 168 -8.94 -4.99 -6.00
C SER A 168 -10.34 -5.50 -5.59
N TYR A 169 -11.08 -4.78 -4.73
CA TYR A 169 -12.44 -5.13 -4.29
C TYR A 169 -13.56 -4.26 -4.92
N GLY A 170 -13.22 -3.37 -5.86
CA GLY A 170 -14.15 -2.45 -6.52
C GLY A 170 -13.93 -0.98 -6.18
N LEU A 171 -14.96 -0.18 -6.45
CA LEU A 171 -14.94 1.28 -6.45
C LEU A 171 -15.66 1.83 -5.20
N LEU A 172 -14.92 2.58 -4.39
CA LEU A 172 -15.41 3.21 -3.17
C LEU A 172 -15.38 4.72 -3.33
N LEU A 173 -16.55 5.37 -3.28
CA LEU A 173 -16.61 6.81 -3.05
C LEU A 173 -16.59 7.03 -1.53
N VAL A 174 -15.73 7.95 -1.11
CA VAL A 174 -15.43 8.25 0.28
C VAL A 174 -15.60 9.76 0.45
N ALA A 175 -16.76 10.15 0.98
CA ALA A 175 -16.93 11.51 1.50
C ALA A 175 -16.18 11.59 2.83
N HIS A 176 -15.41 12.66 3.04
CA HIS A 176 -14.69 12.88 4.29
C HIS A 176 -15.47 13.86 5.18
N GLU A 177 -15.52 13.59 6.49
CA GLU A 177 -15.94 14.59 7.48
C GLU A 177 -14.82 15.64 7.69
N PRO A 178 -15.15 16.86 8.16
CA PRO A 178 -14.15 17.89 8.45
C PRO A 178 -13.11 17.43 9.49
N PHE A 179 -11.85 17.37 9.08
CA PHE A 179 -10.73 17.16 10.00
C PHE A 179 -10.43 18.47 10.74
N VAL A 180 -10.42 18.44 12.07
CA VAL A 180 -10.25 19.65 12.89
C VAL A 180 -8.78 19.95 13.19
N SER A 181 -8.00 18.94 13.61
CA SER A 181 -6.54 19.04 13.79
C SER A 181 -5.88 17.68 14.05
N VAL A 182 -4.56 17.61 13.83
CA VAL A 182 -3.74 16.42 14.15
C VAL A 182 -3.71 16.12 15.66
N GLU A 183 -3.65 17.14 16.51
CA GLU A 183 -3.61 16.99 17.97
C GLU A 183 -4.93 16.45 18.52
N GLU A 184 -6.07 16.86 17.95
CA GLU A 184 -7.37 16.31 18.34
C GLU A 184 -7.53 14.84 17.90
N ALA A 185 -7.06 14.48 16.70
CA ALA A 185 -7.02 13.11 16.23
C ALA A 185 -6.11 12.21 17.09
N LEU A 186 -4.98 12.75 17.59
CA LEU A 186 -4.08 12.07 18.53
C LEU A 186 -4.72 11.82 19.90
N VAL A 187 -5.39 12.83 20.46
CA VAL A 187 -5.99 12.78 21.81
C VAL A 187 -7.27 11.95 21.84
N LYS A 188 -8.16 12.07 20.84
CA LYS A 188 -9.44 11.35 20.80
C LYS A 188 -9.37 9.99 20.09
N GLU A 189 -8.23 9.68 19.45
CA GLU A 189 -8.06 8.53 18.56
C GLU A 189 -9.17 8.46 17.49
N THR A 190 -9.58 9.62 16.98
CA THR A 190 -10.61 9.79 15.94
C THR A 190 -9.96 9.84 14.57
N ASP A 191 -10.11 8.72 13.85
CA ASP A 191 -9.98 8.65 12.39
C ASP A 191 -11.04 9.55 11.74
N ILE A 192 -10.82 10.04 10.51
CA ILE A 192 -11.87 10.81 9.79
C ILE A 192 -13.07 9.88 9.58
N HIS A 193 -14.22 10.26 10.14
CA HIS A 193 -15.48 9.54 9.98
C HIS A 193 -15.99 9.72 8.54
N SER A 194 -15.40 8.95 7.64
CA SER A 194 -15.67 9.04 6.22
C SER A 194 -16.87 8.15 5.87
N GLU A 195 -18.00 8.73 5.47
CA GLU A 195 -19.16 7.94 5.04
C GLU A 195 -18.86 7.29 3.69
N SER A 196 -18.39 6.04 3.73
CA SER A 196 -17.98 5.30 2.54
C SER A 196 -19.18 4.73 1.79
N ARG A 197 -19.77 5.53 0.90
CA ARG A 197 -20.80 5.05 -0.03
C ARG A 197 -20.15 4.15 -1.07
N VAL A 198 -20.34 2.85 -0.91
CA VAL A 198 -19.94 1.84 -1.90
C VAL A 198 -20.71 2.11 -3.19
N VAL A 199 -20.01 2.57 -4.23
CA VAL A 199 -20.61 2.81 -5.55
C VAL A 199 -20.65 1.52 -6.35
N GLU A 200 -19.57 0.74 -6.34
CA GLU A 200 -19.50 -0.51 -7.09
C GLU A 200 -18.66 -1.57 -6.35
N ARG A 201 -19.21 -2.79 -6.21
CA ARG A 201 -18.50 -3.96 -5.70
C ARG A 201 -18.27 -4.96 -6.83
N THR A 202 -17.02 -5.28 -7.09
CA THR A 202 -16.67 -6.32 -8.06
C THR A 202 -16.97 -7.70 -7.47
N VAL A 203 -17.82 -8.49 -8.14
CA VAL A 203 -18.24 -9.84 -7.69
C VAL A 203 -17.06 -10.79 -7.51
N ARG A 204 -16.01 -10.65 -8.34
CA ARG A 204 -14.71 -11.29 -8.16
C ARG A 204 -13.64 -10.24 -7.84
N ARG A 205 -12.67 -10.60 -7.00
CA ARG A 205 -11.54 -9.73 -6.65
C ARG A 205 -10.60 -9.57 -7.86
N GLN A 206 -10.39 -8.34 -8.32
CA GLN A 206 -9.54 -8.03 -9.47
C GLN A 206 -8.05 -8.26 -9.19
N ARG A 207 -7.36 -8.83 -10.18
CA ARG A 207 -5.92 -9.08 -10.23
C ARG A 207 -5.22 -8.07 -11.13
N VAL A 208 -3.89 -8.11 -11.21
CA VAL A 208 -3.13 -7.34 -12.21
C VAL A 208 -3.52 -7.79 -13.63
N ALA A 209 -3.82 -9.07 -13.84
CA ALA A 209 -4.34 -9.59 -15.11
C ALA A 209 -5.68 -8.98 -15.58
N ASP A 210 -6.43 -8.27 -14.72
CA ASP A 210 -7.67 -7.57 -15.08
C ASP A 210 -7.42 -6.09 -15.50
N THR A 211 -6.15 -5.63 -15.62
CA THR A 211 -5.81 -4.24 -16.00
C THR A 211 -5.04 -4.14 -17.32
N ASP A 212 -4.83 -2.93 -17.84
CA ASP A 212 -4.02 -2.68 -19.03
C ASP A 212 -2.54 -3.04 -18.84
N ILE A 213 -1.98 -2.80 -17.65
CA ILE A 213 -0.66 -3.33 -17.25
C ILE A 213 -0.67 -4.87 -17.31
N GLY A 214 -1.81 -5.50 -17.00
CA GLY A 214 -2.01 -6.94 -17.19
C GLY A 214 -1.90 -7.40 -18.64
N LYS A 215 -2.33 -6.58 -19.60
CA LYS A 215 -2.20 -6.85 -21.05
C LYS A 215 -0.74 -6.73 -21.48
N GLU A 216 -0.05 -5.66 -21.08
CA GLU A 216 1.39 -5.45 -21.32
C GLU A 216 2.22 -6.64 -20.78
N LEU A 217 1.95 -7.07 -19.54
CA LEU A 217 2.64 -8.21 -18.93
C LEU A 217 2.29 -9.56 -19.60
N GLN A 218 1.12 -9.70 -20.22
CA GLN A 218 0.75 -10.88 -21.01
C GLN A 218 1.46 -10.88 -22.37
N GLU A 219 1.64 -9.71 -23.00
CA GLU A 219 2.38 -9.60 -24.26
C GLU A 219 3.87 -9.90 -24.04
N ASN A 220 4.48 -9.35 -23.00
CA ASN A 220 5.85 -9.67 -22.59
C ASN A 220 6.06 -11.19 -22.32
N ILE A 221 5.02 -11.91 -21.88
CA ILE A 221 5.08 -13.37 -21.71
C ILE A 221 5.12 -14.05 -23.08
N ARG A 222 4.25 -13.68 -24.03
CA ARG A 222 4.23 -14.24 -25.39
C ARG A 222 5.55 -14.02 -26.12
N GLU A 223 6.12 -12.82 -26.01
CA GLU A 223 7.44 -12.50 -26.58
C GLU A 223 8.55 -13.40 -26.01
N LEU A 224 8.48 -13.73 -24.71
CA LEU A 224 9.43 -14.64 -24.05
C LEU A 224 9.16 -16.12 -24.38
N GLU A 225 7.90 -16.52 -24.57
CA GLU A 225 7.51 -17.86 -25.02
C GLU A 225 8.03 -18.09 -26.45
N CYS A 226 7.79 -17.14 -27.38
CA CYS A 226 8.37 -17.16 -28.72
C CYS A 226 9.90 -17.03 -28.75
N LEU A 227 10.56 -16.52 -27.70
CA LEU A 227 12.03 -16.56 -27.56
C LEU A 227 12.53 -17.93 -27.07
N VAL A 228 11.71 -18.71 -26.38
CA VAL A 228 12.05 -20.06 -25.90
C VAL A 228 11.90 -21.11 -27.02
N ASP A 229 10.97 -20.90 -27.95
CA ASP A 229 10.66 -21.82 -29.05
C ASP A 229 11.45 -21.55 -30.37
N ALA A 230 12.40 -20.59 -30.39
CA ALA A 230 13.10 -20.08 -31.59
C ALA A 230 14.61 -20.38 -31.68
#